data_AF-A0AA38LUY3-F1
#
_entry.id   AF-A0AA38LUY3-F1
#
_cell.length_a   1.000
_cell.length_b   1.000
_cell.length_c   1.000
_cell.angle_alpha   90.00
_cell.angle_beta   90.00
_cell.angle_gamma   90.00
#
_symmetry.space_group_name_H-M   'P 1'
#
loop_
_entity.id
_entity.type
_entity.pdbx_description
1 polymer ?
#
loop_
_entity_poly.entity_id
_entity_poly.type
_entity_poly.pdbx_seq_one_letter_code
_entity_poly.pdbx_strand_id
1 'polypeptide(L)'
;MRGTAVCRQAVHSLRSGAARSSSSRIPLRFAQTAFVAVAIGGIVWTAPDFRKSWVIKNDAAPQVDHRVSADDKDAMRFDPDTQIPFPLHIAGTSASSPALSLVGLGVRKVSFLRVKVYSVAFYLEDSLTSRLRDIPGWRSFSAFDLIAAPASAPAAAPPASSALQGEALMASLLDQPVACAVRIVPTRNTDFAHLRDGFTRAIQARQKLARVGGRLTDAEEERIAQSTQTLKAMFPSQSVPKGKALTLTRLAKGELVVEYEGKLLGRVNDPWISRELMLAYFADKDVISPKLKEDVASGLEALCKR
;
A
#
# COMPACT_ATOMS: atom_id res chain seq x y z
N MET A 1 67.08 -6.50 -10.79
CA MET A 1 67.48 -5.99 -12.12
C MET A 1 66.28 -5.26 -12.72
N ARG A 2 66.42 -3.95 -12.87
CA ARG A 2 65.41 -2.99 -13.35
C ARG A 2 65.66 -2.73 -14.84
N GLY A 3 64.61 -2.68 -15.65
CA GLY A 3 64.64 -2.18 -17.03
C GLY A 3 63.98 -0.82 -17.12
N THR A 4 64.72 0.16 -17.62
CA THR A 4 64.44 1.59 -17.66
C THR A 4 63.77 2.05 -18.97
N ALA A 5 62.66 2.77 -18.78
CA ALA A 5 62.06 3.92 -19.47
C ALA A 5 62.73 4.67 -20.67
N VAL A 6 61.83 5.29 -21.49
CA VAL A 6 61.80 6.70 -22.02
C VAL A 6 61.81 6.94 -23.56
N CYS A 7 60.80 7.75 -23.98
CA CYS A 7 60.65 8.74 -25.10
C CYS A 7 60.66 8.39 -26.60
N ARG A 8 59.65 8.90 -27.35
CA ARG A 8 59.70 10.21 -28.08
C ARG A 8 58.35 10.63 -28.70
N GLN A 9 58.18 11.96 -28.90
CA GLN A 9 57.01 12.74 -29.34
C GLN A 9 56.90 12.97 -30.88
N ALA A 10 55.72 13.39 -31.36
CA ALA A 10 55.42 14.44 -32.38
C ALA A 10 53.88 14.46 -32.63
N VAL A 11 53.03 15.42 -32.24
CA VAL A 11 52.76 16.85 -32.59
C VAL A 11 52.26 17.15 -34.03
N HIS A 12 51.12 17.86 -34.09
CA HIS A 12 50.50 18.72 -35.14
C HIS A 12 49.51 18.13 -36.17
N SER A 13 48.24 18.57 -36.10
CA SER A 13 47.66 19.54 -37.06
C SER A 13 46.15 19.78 -36.81
N LEU A 14 45.77 21.05 -36.67
CA LEU A 14 44.39 21.57 -36.66
C LEU A 14 43.93 21.83 -38.10
N ARG A 15 42.65 21.59 -38.43
CA ARG A 15 41.92 22.50 -39.34
C ARG A 15 40.40 22.37 -39.25
N SER A 16 39.82 23.51 -38.88
CA SER A 16 38.44 23.96 -39.04
C SER A 16 37.98 23.95 -40.50
N GLY A 17 36.72 23.57 -40.72
CA GLY A 17 36.02 23.73 -41.99
C GLY A 17 34.55 24.07 -41.75
N ALA A 18 34.27 25.36 -41.61
CA ALA A 18 32.92 25.91 -41.71
C ALA A 18 32.56 26.02 -43.19
N ALA A 19 31.40 25.48 -43.59
CA ALA A 19 30.81 25.73 -44.90
C ALA A 19 29.43 26.35 -44.72
N ARG A 20 29.35 27.65 -44.99
CA ARG A 20 28.12 28.37 -45.30
C ARG A 20 27.76 28.08 -46.76
N SER A 21 26.50 27.74 -47.01
CA SER A 21 25.86 27.78 -48.33
C SER A 21 24.39 28.09 -48.05
N SER A 22 23.98 29.34 -48.26
CA SER A 22 23.39 29.84 -49.50
C SER A 22 21.87 29.69 -49.49
N SER A 23 21.20 30.83 -49.47
CA SER A 23 19.76 30.99 -49.53
C SER A 23 19.19 30.48 -50.85
N SER A 24 18.07 29.77 -50.80
CA SER A 24 17.04 29.89 -51.82
C SER A 24 15.66 29.89 -51.16
N ARG A 25 14.91 30.97 -51.40
CA ARG A 25 13.50 31.10 -51.04
C ARG A 25 12.70 30.56 -52.22
N ILE A 26 11.83 29.58 -51.98
CA ILE A 26 10.70 29.28 -52.88
C ILE A 26 9.46 29.05 -52.00
N PRO A 27 8.34 29.75 -52.24
CA PRO A 27 7.13 29.64 -51.44
C PRO A 27 6.18 28.62 -52.07
N LEU A 28 5.63 27.66 -51.31
CA LEU A 28 4.52 26.86 -51.83
C LEU A 28 3.55 26.42 -50.72
N ARG A 29 2.43 27.16 -50.70
CA ARG A 29 1.04 26.75 -50.50
C ARG A 29 0.78 25.51 -49.63
N PHE A 30 0.21 25.76 -48.46
CA PHE A 30 -0.48 24.78 -47.63
C PHE A 30 -1.54 24.02 -48.43
N ALA A 31 -1.27 22.74 -48.71
CA ALA A 31 -2.29 21.78 -49.11
C ALA A 31 -2.96 21.26 -47.83
N GLN A 32 -4.26 21.52 -47.70
CA GLN A 32 -5.10 20.87 -46.69
C GLN A 32 -5.26 19.40 -47.08
N THR A 33 -4.61 18.50 -46.35
CA THR A 33 -4.90 17.07 -46.41
C THR A 33 -5.91 16.73 -45.32
N ALA A 34 -7.10 16.32 -45.76
CA ALA A 34 -8.15 15.77 -44.92
C ALA A 34 -7.68 14.44 -44.31
N PHE A 35 -7.61 14.37 -42.98
CA PHE A 35 -7.49 13.10 -42.26
C PHE A 35 -8.88 12.51 -42.04
N VAL A 36 -9.16 11.40 -42.71
CA VAL A 36 -10.29 10.53 -42.43
C VAL A 36 -9.96 9.75 -41.15
N ALA A 37 -10.65 10.10 -40.05
CA ALA A 37 -10.56 9.36 -38.80
C ALA A 37 -11.42 8.10 -38.89
N VAL A 38 -10.79 6.92 -38.86
CA VAL A 38 -11.47 5.65 -38.65
C VAL A 38 -11.74 5.51 -37.15
N ALA A 39 -13.00 5.68 -36.75
CA ALA A 39 -13.45 5.48 -35.38
C ALA A 39 -13.56 3.97 -35.08
N ILE A 40 -12.55 3.41 -34.40
CA ILE A 40 -12.70 2.11 -33.72
C ILE A 40 -13.23 2.43 -32.32
N GLY A 41 -14.50 2.12 -32.10
CA GLY A 41 -15.21 2.36 -30.85
C GLY A 41 -14.68 1.50 -29.70
N GLY A 42 -13.77 2.06 -28.90
CA GLY A 42 -13.52 1.63 -27.53
C GLY A 42 -14.46 2.37 -26.59
N ILE A 43 -15.39 1.66 -25.97
CA ILE A 43 -16.27 2.23 -24.94
C ILE A 43 -15.41 2.47 -23.69
N VAL A 44 -14.92 3.69 -23.54
CA VAL A 44 -14.42 4.22 -22.27
C VAL A 44 -15.64 4.57 -21.44
N TRP A 45 -15.89 3.85 -20.35
CA TRP A 45 -16.79 4.34 -19.31
C TRP A 45 -16.14 5.58 -18.69
N THR A 46 -16.53 6.76 -19.16
CA THR A 46 -16.18 8.02 -18.53
C THR A 46 -16.88 8.08 -17.18
N ALA A 47 -16.14 7.78 -16.11
CA ALA A 47 -16.61 8.05 -14.76
C ALA A 47 -16.96 9.55 -14.64
N PRO A 48 -18.12 9.92 -14.06
CA PRO A 48 -18.51 11.31 -13.95
C PRO A 48 -17.48 12.10 -13.13
N ASP A 49 -17.24 13.35 -13.53
CA ASP A 49 -16.30 14.30 -12.92
C ASP A 49 -16.46 14.39 -11.38
N PHE A 50 -15.60 13.68 -10.65
CA PHE A 50 -15.55 13.68 -9.18
C PHE A 50 -14.91 14.95 -8.56
N ARG A 51 -14.71 16.02 -9.35
CA ARG A 51 -14.06 17.28 -8.92
C ARG A 51 -15.01 18.34 -8.36
N LYS A 52 -16.07 17.98 -7.63
CA LYS A 52 -16.90 18.98 -6.92
C LYS A 52 -16.52 19.09 -5.44
N SER A 53 -15.80 20.18 -5.15
CA SER A 53 -15.68 20.93 -3.89
C SER A 53 -15.60 20.12 -2.58
N TRP A 54 -14.39 19.77 -2.18
CA TRP A 54 -14.07 19.39 -0.81
C TRP A 54 -13.65 20.63 -0.03
N VAL A 55 -14.61 21.32 0.59
CA VAL A 55 -14.33 22.32 1.63
C VAL A 55 -14.60 21.66 2.98
N ILE A 56 -13.55 21.26 3.70
CA ILE A 56 -13.67 20.78 5.08
C ILE A 56 -13.40 21.97 6.01
N LYS A 57 -14.45 22.44 6.70
CA LYS A 57 -14.33 23.36 7.83
C LYS A 57 -13.79 22.57 9.04
N ASN A 58 -12.86 23.18 9.75
CA ASN A 58 -12.10 22.56 10.83
C ASN A 58 -12.64 23.11 12.16
N ASP A 59 -13.64 22.45 12.75
CA ASP A 59 -14.21 22.85 14.03
C ASP A 59 -13.69 21.96 15.18
N ALA A 60 -13.53 22.59 16.34
CA ALA A 60 -12.74 22.16 17.49
C ALA A 60 -13.29 20.93 18.26
N ALA A 61 -12.41 20.33 19.07
CA ALA A 61 -12.55 19.06 19.78
C ALA A 61 -13.69 19.00 20.82
N PRO A 62 -14.38 17.85 21.00
CA PRO A 62 -15.33 17.66 22.09
C PRO A 62 -14.64 17.13 23.36
N GLN A 63 -15.14 17.58 24.52
CA GLN A 63 -14.78 17.08 25.85
C GLN A 63 -15.57 15.81 26.20
N VAL A 64 -14.97 14.93 27.01
CA VAL A 64 -15.50 13.59 27.35
C VAL A 64 -16.13 13.62 28.74
N ASP A 65 -17.39 13.20 28.83
CA ASP A 65 -18.09 12.83 30.08
C ASP A 65 -18.27 11.30 30.12
N HIS A 66 -18.00 10.69 31.27
CA HIS A 66 -17.99 9.24 31.49
C HIS A 66 -19.25 8.78 32.21
N ARG A 67 -20.24 8.26 31.45
CA ARG A 67 -21.29 7.39 31.98
C ARG A 67 -21.58 6.27 30.99
N VAL A 68 -21.25 5.04 31.41
CA VAL A 68 -21.37 3.81 30.60
C VAL A 68 -22.82 3.29 30.66
N SER A 69 -23.49 3.21 29.51
CA SER A 69 -24.20 2.01 29.01
C SER A 69 -24.99 2.31 27.72
N ALA A 70 -25.05 1.29 26.83
CA ALA A 70 -25.82 1.17 25.59
C ALA A 70 -25.17 1.68 24.27
N ASP A 71 -23.96 1.24 23.90
CA ASP A 71 -23.51 1.22 22.49
C ASP A 71 -22.17 0.50 22.30
N ASP A 72 -22.17 -0.79 21.93
CA ASP A 72 -20.91 -1.54 21.65
C ASP A 72 -20.28 -1.14 20.30
N LYS A 73 -21.03 -0.41 19.45
CA LYS A 73 -20.57 0.09 18.13
C LYS A 73 -19.62 1.27 18.24
N ASP A 74 -19.70 2.04 19.33
CA ASP A 74 -18.84 3.21 19.58
C ASP A 74 -17.68 2.90 20.53
N ALA A 75 -17.50 1.62 20.89
CA ALA A 75 -16.36 1.20 21.69
C ALA A 75 -15.06 1.51 20.94
N MET A 76 -14.10 2.13 21.63
CA MET A 76 -12.81 2.55 21.09
C MET A 76 -11.67 1.87 21.83
N ARG A 77 -10.61 1.47 21.10
CA ARG A 77 -9.31 1.10 21.65
C ARG A 77 -8.28 2.16 21.31
N PHE A 78 -7.49 2.56 22.31
CA PHE A 78 -6.48 3.59 22.16
C PHE A 78 -5.12 2.98 21.85
N ASP A 79 -4.38 3.56 20.89
CA ASP A 79 -2.97 3.21 20.68
C ASP A 79 -2.15 3.67 21.90
N PRO A 80 -1.49 2.77 22.64
CA PRO A 80 -0.77 3.13 23.86
C PRO A 80 0.37 4.13 23.60
N ASP A 81 0.96 4.13 22.40
CA ASP A 81 2.06 5.04 22.07
C ASP A 81 1.58 6.46 21.75
N THR A 82 0.38 6.65 21.21
CA THR A 82 -0.07 7.95 20.67
C THR A 82 -1.35 8.49 21.28
N GLN A 83 -2.09 7.64 22.01
CA GLN A 83 -3.42 7.91 22.53
C GLN A 83 -4.45 8.22 21.44
N ILE A 84 -4.20 7.80 20.20
CA ILE A 84 -5.17 7.90 19.11
C ILE A 84 -6.22 6.79 19.26
N PRO A 85 -7.52 7.11 19.28
CA PRO A 85 -8.58 6.12 19.36
C PRO A 85 -8.85 5.46 18.00
N PHE A 86 -9.19 4.17 18.05
CA PHE A 86 -9.68 3.38 16.93
C PHE A 86 -10.96 2.66 17.34
N PRO A 87 -12.03 2.71 16.53
CA PRO A 87 -13.25 1.99 16.86
C PRO A 87 -13.00 0.47 16.86
N LEU A 88 -13.71 -0.27 17.70
CA LEU A 88 -13.65 -1.73 17.71
C LEU A 88 -14.27 -2.33 16.44
N HIS A 89 -15.22 -1.62 15.83
CA HIS A 89 -15.88 -2.04 14.60
C HIS A 89 -15.93 -0.89 13.60
N ILE A 90 -15.72 -1.22 12.32
CA ILE A 90 -15.97 -0.29 11.21
C ILE A 90 -16.99 -0.90 10.26
N ALA A 91 -17.88 -0.05 9.74
CA ALA A 91 -18.81 -0.45 8.70
C ALA A 91 -18.04 -0.81 7.42
N GLY A 92 -18.57 -1.77 6.67
CA GLY A 92 -18.05 -2.07 5.34
C GLY A 92 -18.20 -0.89 4.38
N THR A 93 -17.36 -0.84 3.35
CA THR A 93 -17.29 0.26 2.37
C THR A 93 -18.50 0.38 1.43
N SER A 94 -19.51 -0.48 1.62
CA SER A 94 -20.77 -0.49 0.89
C SER A 94 -21.84 -1.14 1.74
N ALA A 95 -23.13 -0.92 1.43
CA ALA A 95 -24.25 -1.48 2.20
C ALA A 95 -24.24 -3.03 2.26
N SER A 96 -23.53 -3.69 1.35
CA SER A 96 -23.37 -5.16 1.32
C SER A 96 -21.98 -5.63 1.77
N SER A 97 -21.06 -4.72 2.09
CA SER A 97 -19.75 -5.09 2.64
C SER A 97 -19.90 -5.47 4.11
N PRO A 98 -19.26 -6.56 4.56
CA PRO A 98 -19.37 -7.01 5.94
C PRO A 98 -18.72 -6.01 6.90
N ALA A 99 -19.18 -6.02 8.16
CA ALA A 99 -18.52 -5.30 9.24
C ALA A 99 -17.12 -5.89 9.48
N LEU A 100 -16.18 -5.03 9.85
CA LEU A 100 -14.82 -5.42 10.17
C LEU A 100 -14.54 -5.11 11.64
N SER A 101 -14.00 -6.08 12.37
CA SER A 101 -13.57 -5.92 13.76
C SER A 101 -12.09 -5.62 13.87
N LEU A 102 -11.74 -4.79 14.84
CA LEU A 102 -10.37 -4.44 15.19
C LEU A 102 -9.64 -5.67 15.71
N VAL A 103 -8.53 -6.02 15.05
CA VAL A 103 -7.68 -7.14 15.45
C VAL A 103 -6.47 -6.63 16.23
N GLY A 104 -5.80 -5.62 15.69
CA GLY A 104 -4.53 -5.12 16.22
C GLY A 104 -4.28 -3.66 15.85
N LEU A 105 -3.51 -2.94 16.66
CA LEU A 105 -3.09 -1.57 16.38
C LEU A 105 -1.63 -1.34 16.76
N GLY A 106 -1.06 -0.25 16.27
CA GLY A 106 0.26 0.18 16.68
C GLY A 106 0.73 1.43 15.97
N VAL A 107 1.85 1.95 16.44
CA VAL A 107 2.45 3.17 15.88
C VAL A 107 3.52 2.83 14.85
N ARG A 108 3.58 3.60 13.77
CA ARG A 108 4.75 3.64 12.88
C ARG A 108 5.72 4.72 13.34
N LYS A 109 6.99 4.32 13.46
CA LYS A 109 8.12 5.20 13.79
C LYS A 109 9.11 5.23 12.63
N VAL A 110 9.74 6.38 12.39
CA VAL A 110 10.80 6.53 11.38
C VAL A 110 12.12 6.98 12.02
N SER A 111 13.22 6.61 11.38
CA SER A 111 14.62 6.93 11.73
C SER A 111 15.11 6.41 13.10
N PHE A 112 16.39 6.63 13.38
CA PHE A 112 17.01 6.31 14.68
C PHE A 112 16.39 7.10 15.84
N LEU A 113 15.81 8.28 15.56
CA LEU A 113 15.11 9.12 16.55
C LEU A 113 13.70 8.61 16.87
N ARG A 114 13.24 7.52 16.23
CA ARG A 114 11.95 6.85 16.50
C ARG A 114 10.75 7.81 16.45
N VAL A 115 10.77 8.73 15.49
CA VAL A 115 9.74 9.76 15.36
C VAL A 115 8.42 9.12 14.93
N LYS A 116 7.36 9.32 15.72
CA LYS A 116 6.02 8.79 15.45
C LYS A 116 5.40 9.49 14.24
N VAL A 117 5.00 8.74 13.22
CA VAL A 117 4.45 9.29 11.97
C VAL A 117 2.94 9.15 11.91
N TYR A 118 2.43 7.98 12.29
CA TYR A 118 1.01 7.68 12.36
C TYR A 118 0.77 6.53 13.34
N SER A 119 -0.45 6.44 13.84
CA SER A 119 -1.01 5.19 14.37
C SER A 119 -1.75 4.46 13.28
N VAL A 120 -1.77 3.14 13.37
CA VAL A 120 -2.41 2.27 12.40
C VAL A 120 -3.16 1.14 13.12
N ALA A 121 -4.31 0.78 12.59
CA ALA A 121 -5.10 -0.34 13.04
C ALA A 121 -5.40 -1.29 11.88
N PHE A 122 -5.37 -2.59 12.16
CA PHE A 122 -5.76 -3.65 11.25
C PHE A 122 -7.11 -4.22 11.67
N TYR A 123 -8.02 -4.32 10.71
CA TYR A 123 -9.37 -4.84 10.89
C TYR A 123 -9.57 -6.06 9.99
N LEU A 124 -10.35 -7.01 10.47
CA LEU A 124 -10.66 -8.25 9.76
C LEU A 124 -12.17 -8.50 9.79
N GLU A 125 -12.67 -9.09 8.72
CA GLU A 125 -14.06 -9.50 8.62
C GLU A 125 -14.47 -10.50 9.70
N ASP A 126 -15.59 -10.22 10.37
CA ASP A 126 -16.09 -11.01 11.49
C ASP A 126 -16.38 -12.46 11.09
N SER A 127 -16.89 -12.69 9.87
CA SER A 127 -17.26 -14.02 9.38
C SER A 127 -16.05 -14.96 9.31
N LEU A 128 -14.85 -14.43 9.00
CA LEU A 128 -13.63 -15.23 8.90
C LEU A 128 -13.17 -15.75 10.26
N THR A 129 -13.46 -15.02 11.35
CA THR A 129 -12.99 -15.39 12.70
C THR A 129 -13.41 -16.81 13.09
N SER A 130 -14.64 -17.21 12.71
CA SER A 130 -15.18 -18.56 12.97
C SER A 130 -14.51 -19.68 12.17
N ARG A 131 -13.80 -19.34 11.09
CA ARG A 131 -13.18 -20.28 10.15
C ARG A 131 -11.67 -20.09 10.05
N LEU A 132 -11.09 -19.27 10.92
CA LEU A 132 -9.66 -18.95 10.90
C LEU A 132 -8.81 -20.22 10.99
N ARG A 133 -9.23 -21.20 11.81
CA ARG A 133 -8.54 -22.48 12.01
C ARG A 133 -8.53 -23.39 10.78
N ASP A 134 -9.44 -23.16 9.82
CA ASP A 134 -9.52 -23.93 8.57
C ASP A 134 -8.48 -23.46 7.55
N ILE A 135 -7.91 -22.28 7.74
CA ILE A 135 -6.91 -21.71 6.84
C ILE A 135 -5.57 -22.45 7.03
N PRO A 136 -4.84 -22.80 5.95
CA PRO A 136 -3.51 -23.41 6.05
C PRO A 136 -2.57 -22.60 6.96
N GLY A 137 -2.02 -23.24 7.98
CA GLY A 137 -1.12 -22.63 8.97
C GLY A 137 -1.80 -22.10 10.24
N TRP A 138 -3.13 -22.03 10.30
CA TRP A 138 -3.84 -21.35 11.39
C TRP A 138 -4.41 -22.25 12.49
N ARG A 139 -4.53 -23.56 12.23
CA ARG A 139 -5.11 -24.52 13.17
C ARG A 139 -4.42 -24.56 14.54
N SER A 140 -3.10 -24.42 14.54
CA SER A 140 -2.26 -24.41 15.75
C SER A 140 -1.48 -23.11 15.90
N PHE A 141 -2.02 -22.02 15.33
CA PHE A 141 -1.36 -20.72 15.33
C PHE A 141 -1.14 -20.17 16.73
N SER A 142 0.06 -19.64 16.95
CA SER A 142 0.41 -18.79 18.08
C SER A 142 0.90 -17.43 17.61
N ALA A 143 0.79 -16.41 18.47
CA ALA A 143 1.27 -15.07 18.15
C ALA A 143 2.78 -15.07 17.80
N PHE A 144 3.54 -16.00 18.39
CA PHE A 144 4.97 -16.18 18.10
C PHE A 144 5.21 -16.54 16.64
N ASP A 145 4.36 -17.34 16.01
CA ASP A 145 4.55 -17.79 14.64
C ASP A 145 4.49 -16.64 13.63
N LEU A 146 3.70 -15.60 13.90
CA LEU A 146 3.65 -14.38 13.06
C LEU A 146 4.80 -13.41 13.37
N ILE A 147 5.28 -13.37 14.62
CA ILE A 147 6.33 -12.43 15.06
C ILE A 147 7.72 -12.96 14.67
N ALA A 148 7.94 -14.26 14.78
CA ALA A 148 9.20 -14.89 14.44
C ALA A 148 9.51 -14.65 12.96
N ALA A 149 10.62 -13.97 12.67
CA ALA A 149 11.16 -13.94 11.32
C ALA A 149 11.54 -15.39 10.95
N PRO A 150 11.19 -15.89 9.76
CA PRO A 150 11.61 -17.22 9.34
C PRO A 150 13.13 -17.27 9.46
N ALA A 151 13.62 -18.16 10.32
CA ALA A 151 15.04 -18.30 10.55
C ALA A 151 15.71 -18.48 9.18
N SER A 152 16.74 -17.68 8.90
CA SER A 152 17.71 -18.00 7.87
C SER A 152 18.53 -19.19 8.36
N ALA A 153 17.87 -20.34 8.51
CA ALA A 153 18.53 -21.59 8.89
C ALA A 153 19.21 -22.17 7.65
N PRO A 154 20.47 -22.64 7.77
CA PRO A 154 21.17 -23.27 6.66
C PRO A 154 20.44 -24.54 6.22
N ALA A 155 20.41 -24.77 4.91
CA ALA A 155 19.78 -25.92 4.28
C ALA A 155 20.38 -27.24 4.78
N ALA A 156 19.81 -27.83 5.84
CA ALA A 156 20.14 -29.18 6.29
C ALA A 156 19.04 -29.76 7.21
N ALA A 157 17.80 -29.86 6.72
CA ALA A 157 16.82 -30.89 7.09
C ALA A 157 15.52 -30.64 6.29
N PRO A 158 14.83 -31.67 5.78
CA PRO A 158 13.49 -31.49 5.27
C PRO A 158 12.57 -31.18 6.47
N PRO A 159 11.86 -30.03 6.51
CA PRO A 159 11.00 -29.71 7.63
C PRO A 159 9.82 -30.70 7.65
N ALA A 160 9.74 -31.47 8.72
CA ALA A 160 8.57 -32.27 9.05
C ALA A 160 7.37 -31.30 9.22
N SER A 161 6.47 -31.26 8.22
CA SER A 161 5.36 -30.32 8.05
C SER A 161 5.77 -28.84 8.13
N SER A 162 5.91 -28.17 6.99
CA SER A 162 6.25 -26.75 6.92
C SER A 162 5.12 -25.87 7.51
N ALA A 163 5.11 -25.70 8.83
CA ALA A 163 4.27 -24.71 9.47
C ALA A 163 4.61 -23.33 8.88
N LEU A 164 3.62 -22.67 8.28
CA LEU A 164 3.80 -21.31 7.78
C LEU A 164 4.19 -20.40 8.96
N GLN A 165 5.06 -19.43 8.71
CA GLN A 165 5.51 -18.45 9.70
C GLN A 165 5.57 -17.06 9.07
N GLY A 166 5.60 -16.03 9.93
CA GLY A 166 5.80 -14.65 9.55
C GLY A 166 4.81 -14.19 8.49
N GLU A 167 5.34 -13.54 7.45
CA GLU A 167 4.55 -13.03 6.34
C GLU A 167 3.77 -14.14 5.60
N ALA A 168 4.28 -15.37 5.56
CA ALA A 168 3.63 -16.47 4.86
C ALA A 168 2.31 -16.91 5.51
N LEU A 169 2.15 -16.71 6.83
CA LEU A 169 0.86 -16.92 7.51
C LEU A 169 -0.17 -15.87 7.08
N MET A 170 0.24 -14.60 7.07
CA MET A 170 -0.65 -13.53 6.60
C MET A 170 -1.00 -13.68 5.12
N ALA A 171 -0.07 -14.20 4.32
CA ALA A 171 -0.34 -14.56 2.93
C ALA A 171 -1.46 -15.62 2.82
N SER A 172 -1.41 -16.70 3.60
CA SER A 172 -2.45 -17.74 3.54
C SER A 172 -3.84 -17.23 3.97
N LEU A 173 -3.89 -16.28 4.91
CA LEU A 173 -5.12 -15.59 5.29
C LEU A 173 -5.64 -14.70 4.16
N LEU A 174 -4.76 -13.90 3.54
CA LEU A 174 -5.13 -12.97 2.47
C LEU A 174 -5.43 -13.68 1.14
N ASP A 175 -5.02 -14.94 0.99
CA ASP A 175 -5.43 -15.80 -0.13
C ASP A 175 -6.89 -16.25 -0.01
N GLN A 176 -7.52 -16.09 1.16
CA GLN A 176 -8.96 -16.29 1.31
C GLN A 176 -9.77 -15.11 0.75
N PRO A 177 -11.02 -15.34 0.31
CA PRO A 177 -11.94 -14.29 -0.10
C PRO A 177 -12.49 -13.54 1.12
N VAL A 178 -11.63 -12.84 1.84
CA VAL A 178 -11.93 -12.10 3.07
C VAL A 178 -11.73 -10.60 2.88
N ALA A 179 -12.61 -9.80 3.50
CA ALA A 179 -12.39 -8.38 3.64
C ALA A 179 -11.48 -8.04 4.84
N CYS A 180 -10.56 -7.10 4.65
CA CYS A 180 -9.73 -6.58 5.72
C CYS A 180 -9.37 -5.12 5.45
N ALA A 181 -9.02 -4.37 6.49
CA ALA A 181 -8.66 -2.97 6.34
C ALA A 181 -7.44 -2.58 7.18
N VAL A 182 -6.72 -1.59 6.68
CA VAL A 182 -5.71 -0.84 7.43
C VAL A 182 -6.19 0.60 7.54
N ARG A 183 -6.41 1.07 8.77
CA ARG A 183 -6.82 2.45 9.07
C ARG A 183 -5.64 3.21 9.66
N ILE A 184 -5.24 4.29 9.01
CA ILE A 184 -4.05 5.10 9.31
C ILE A 184 -4.50 6.46 9.81
N VAL A 185 -3.94 6.90 10.94
CA VAL A 185 -4.22 8.21 11.54
C VAL A 185 -2.90 8.94 11.82
N PRO A 186 -2.58 10.03 11.09
CA PRO A 186 -1.35 10.77 11.27
C PRO A 186 -1.23 11.38 12.68
N THR A 187 -0.04 11.32 13.27
CA THR A 187 0.27 11.97 14.55
C THR A 187 0.67 13.44 14.39
N ARG A 188 0.76 13.91 13.13
CA ARG A 188 1.14 15.26 12.71
C ARG A 188 0.54 15.56 11.33
N ASN A 189 0.51 16.83 10.96
CA ASN A 189 0.08 17.22 9.62
C ASN A 189 1.00 16.58 8.57
N THR A 190 0.39 16.06 7.51
CA THR A 190 1.05 15.51 6.32
C THR A 190 0.22 15.91 5.10
N ASP A 191 0.40 15.23 3.98
CA ASP A 191 -0.37 15.46 2.77
C ASP A 191 -0.62 14.14 2.03
N PHE A 192 -1.58 14.18 1.13
CA PHE A 192 -1.95 13.02 0.32
C PHE A 192 -0.83 12.60 -0.64
N ALA A 193 0.04 13.51 -1.08
CA ALA A 193 1.18 13.17 -1.93
C ALA A 193 2.17 12.27 -1.17
N HIS A 194 2.47 12.59 0.10
CA HIS A 194 3.33 11.81 0.96
C HIS A 194 2.78 10.42 1.23
N LEU A 195 1.48 10.32 1.50
CA LEU A 195 0.78 9.03 1.70
C LEU A 195 0.80 8.19 0.42
N ARG A 196 0.41 8.79 -0.72
CA ARG A 196 0.44 8.17 -2.05
C ARG A 196 1.82 7.62 -2.37
N ASP A 197 2.87 8.40 -2.18
CA ASP A 197 4.24 8.01 -2.49
C ASP A 197 4.75 6.92 -1.54
N GLY A 198 4.25 6.89 -0.30
CA GLY A 198 4.45 5.78 0.64
C GLY A 198 3.85 4.47 0.15
N PHE A 199 2.57 4.47 -0.25
CA PHE A 199 1.90 3.27 -0.76
C PHE A 199 2.48 2.81 -2.09
N THR A 200 2.79 3.75 -2.99
CA THR A 200 3.42 3.43 -4.29
C THR A 200 4.78 2.77 -4.08
N ARG A 201 5.61 3.27 -3.14
CA ARG A 201 6.88 2.61 -2.80
C ARG A 201 6.69 1.23 -2.20
N ALA A 202 5.71 1.05 -1.32
CA ALA A 202 5.41 -0.27 -0.75
C ALA A 202 5.09 -1.26 -1.86
N ILE A 203 4.17 -0.92 -2.77
CA ILE A 203 3.78 -1.75 -3.92
C ILE A 203 4.99 -2.06 -4.82
N GLN A 204 5.81 -1.07 -5.16
CA GLN A 204 7.01 -1.26 -5.97
C GLN A 204 8.03 -2.21 -5.30
N ALA A 205 8.19 -2.12 -3.97
CA ALA A 205 9.05 -3.04 -3.23
C ALA A 205 8.53 -4.48 -3.30
N ARG A 206 7.21 -4.67 -3.17
CA ARG A 206 6.55 -5.98 -3.32
C ARG A 206 6.67 -6.53 -4.73
N GLN A 207 6.49 -5.68 -5.75
CA GLN A 207 6.64 -6.06 -7.16
C GLN A 207 8.06 -6.53 -7.44
N LYS A 208 9.06 -5.81 -6.91
CA LYS A 208 10.46 -6.21 -7.02
C LYS A 208 10.72 -7.59 -6.39
N LEU A 209 10.15 -7.87 -5.21
CA LEU A 209 10.29 -9.18 -4.56
C LEU A 209 9.62 -10.30 -5.37
N ALA A 210 8.43 -10.06 -5.90
CA ALA A 210 7.72 -11.03 -6.72
C ALA A 210 8.46 -11.34 -8.03
N ARG A 211 9.01 -10.31 -8.68
CA ARG A 211 9.84 -10.45 -9.88
C ARG A 211 11.11 -11.26 -9.62
N VAL A 212 11.85 -10.95 -8.54
CA VAL A 212 13.03 -11.73 -8.15
C VAL A 212 12.67 -13.19 -7.85
N GLY A 213 11.46 -13.44 -7.34
CA GLY A 213 10.94 -14.79 -7.11
C GLY A 213 10.34 -15.49 -8.33
N GLY A 214 10.35 -14.89 -9.52
CA GLY A 214 9.73 -15.47 -10.72
C GLY A 214 8.20 -15.64 -10.62
N ARG A 215 7.54 -14.82 -9.79
CA ARG A 215 6.09 -14.91 -9.47
C ARG A 215 5.22 -13.94 -10.27
N LEU A 216 5.78 -13.29 -11.29
CA LEU A 216 5.07 -12.35 -12.16
C LEU A 216 5.41 -12.62 -13.62
N THR A 217 4.38 -12.64 -14.46
CA THR A 217 4.48 -12.59 -15.92
C THR A 217 4.56 -11.15 -16.42
N ASP A 218 5.07 -10.93 -17.63
CA ASP A 218 5.14 -9.58 -18.24
C ASP A 218 3.76 -8.91 -18.33
N ALA A 219 2.71 -9.69 -18.63
CA ALA A 219 1.34 -9.20 -18.68
C ALA A 219 0.83 -8.76 -17.30
N GLU A 220 1.20 -9.47 -16.24
CA GLU A 220 0.89 -9.06 -14.87
C GLU A 220 1.67 -7.82 -14.46
N GLU A 221 2.94 -7.68 -14.87
CA GLU A 221 3.74 -6.49 -14.58
C GLU A 221 3.12 -5.22 -15.20
N GLU A 222 2.68 -5.31 -16.47
CA GLU A 222 2.01 -4.21 -17.16
C GLU A 222 0.68 -3.85 -16.47
N ARG A 223 -0.14 -4.86 -16.13
CA ARG A 223 -1.39 -4.67 -15.37
C ARG A 223 -1.13 -3.99 -14.02
N ILE A 224 -0.12 -4.45 -13.27
CA ILE A 224 0.28 -3.87 -11.97
C ILE A 224 0.73 -2.42 -12.14
N ALA A 225 1.46 -2.10 -13.20
CA ALA A 225 1.88 -0.72 -13.50
C ALA A 225 0.67 0.20 -13.73
N GLN A 226 -0.31 -0.25 -14.52
CA GLN A 226 -1.56 0.47 -14.77
C GLN A 226 -2.38 0.65 -13.47
N SER A 227 -2.57 -0.43 -12.70
CA SER A 227 -3.28 -0.39 -11.42
C SER A 227 -2.60 0.53 -10.40
N THR A 228 -1.26 0.56 -10.39
CA THR A 228 -0.48 1.48 -9.55
C THR A 228 -0.70 2.94 -9.96
N GLN A 229 -0.80 3.22 -11.27
CA GLN A 229 -1.13 4.56 -11.74
C GLN A 229 -2.56 4.97 -11.39
N THR A 230 -3.52 4.05 -11.46
CA THR A 230 -4.90 4.26 -10.99
C THR A 230 -4.91 4.58 -9.50
N LEU A 231 -4.20 3.82 -8.67
CA LEU A 231 -4.07 4.11 -7.23
C LEU A 231 -3.54 5.52 -6.99
N LYS A 232 -2.47 5.91 -7.69
CA LYS A 232 -1.85 7.23 -7.55
C LYS A 232 -2.81 8.38 -7.86
N ALA A 233 -3.67 8.21 -8.87
CA ALA A 233 -4.60 9.24 -9.32
C ALA A 233 -5.74 9.55 -8.32
N MET A 234 -6.00 8.66 -7.36
CA MET A 234 -7.05 8.85 -6.33
C MET A 234 -6.67 9.89 -5.28
N PHE A 235 -5.37 10.14 -5.11
CA PHE A 235 -4.86 11.00 -4.05
C PHE A 235 -4.78 12.43 -4.56
N PRO A 236 -5.58 13.37 -3.99
CA PRO A 236 -5.53 14.76 -4.40
C PRO A 236 -4.31 15.46 -3.80
N SER A 237 -4.11 16.75 -4.10
CA SER A 237 -2.91 17.49 -3.65
C SER A 237 -3.05 18.17 -2.28
N GLN A 238 -4.13 17.93 -1.52
CA GLN A 238 -4.35 18.62 -0.25
C GLN A 238 -3.57 18.03 0.94
N SER A 239 -3.49 18.81 2.01
CA SER A 239 -2.97 18.35 3.31
C SER A 239 -3.93 17.37 3.99
N VAL A 240 -3.34 16.45 4.75
CA VAL A 240 -4.02 15.55 5.67
C VAL A 240 -3.63 15.97 7.09
N PRO A 241 -4.52 16.66 7.82
CA PRO A 241 -4.24 17.10 9.19
C PRO A 241 -4.03 15.93 10.16
N LYS A 242 -3.34 16.21 11.27
CA LYS A 242 -3.24 15.29 12.41
C LYS A 242 -4.63 14.78 12.81
N GLY A 243 -4.73 13.49 13.12
CA GLY A 243 -5.96 12.88 13.62
C GLY A 243 -6.99 12.51 12.56
N LYS A 244 -6.75 12.86 11.28
CA LYS A 244 -7.67 12.56 10.18
C LYS A 244 -7.34 11.21 9.54
N ALA A 245 -8.31 10.31 9.50
CA ALA A 245 -8.12 8.91 9.17
C ALA A 245 -8.18 8.66 7.67
N LEU A 246 -7.20 7.89 7.16
CA LEU A 246 -7.23 7.25 5.85
C LEU A 246 -7.44 5.75 6.05
N THR A 247 -8.41 5.16 5.37
CA THR A 247 -8.69 3.72 5.44
C THR A 247 -8.43 3.08 4.08
N LEU A 248 -7.62 2.03 4.08
CA LEU A 248 -7.37 1.15 2.94
C LEU A 248 -8.11 -0.15 3.21
N THR A 249 -9.12 -0.46 2.41
CA THR A 249 -9.93 -1.67 2.60
C THR A 249 -9.79 -2.59 1.41
N ARG A 250 -9.30 -3.80 1.65
CA ARG A 250 -9.37 -4.91 0.70
C ARG A 250 -10.73 -5.56 0.86
N LEU A 251 -11.49 -5.69 -0.22
CA LEU A 251 -12.74 -6.45 -0.25
C LEU A 251 -12.47 -7.93 -0.55
N ALA A 252 -13.43 -8.80 -0.21
CA ALA A 252 -13.35 -10.24 -0.45
C ALA A 252 -13.08 -10.60 -1.93
N LYS A 253 -13.50 -9.75 -2.87
CA LYS A 253 -13.27 -9.91 -4.32
C LYS A 253 -11.88 -9.43 -4.79
N GLY A 254 -11.05 -8.90 -3.90
CA GLY A 254 -9.71 -8.40 -4.22
C GLY A 254 -9.66 -6.93 -4.65
N GLU A 255 -10.77 -6.20 -4.63
CA GLU A 255 -10.77 -4.74 -4.84
C GLU A 255 -10.12 -4.02 -3.65
N LEU A 256 -9.36 -2.96 -3.92
CA LEU A 256 -8.87 -2.01 -2.92
C LEU A 256 -9.73 -0.76 -2.95
N VAL A 257 -10.31 -0.38 -1.81
CA VAL A 257 -11.06 0.86 -1.61
C VAL A 257 -10.23 1.80 -0.74
N VAL A 258 -10.13 3.06 -1.13
CA VAL A 258 -9.44 4.10 -0.37
C VAL A 258 -10.46 5.13 0.11
N GLU A 259 -10.50 5.38 1.41
CA GLU A 259 -11.41 6.33 2.04
C GLU A 259 -10.65 7.33 2.92
N TYR A 260 -11.09 8.57 2.95
CA TYR A 260 -10.59 9.62 3.83
C TYR A 260 -11.74 10.17 4.68
N GLU A 261 -11.64 10.05 6.01
CA GLU A 261 -12.72 10.41 6.96
C GLU A 261 -14.06 9.77 6.57
N GLY A 262 -14.03 8.51 6.12
CA GLY A 262 -15.21 7.75 5.69
C GLY A 262 -15.78 8.12 4.31
N LYS A 263 -15.13 9.04 3.58
CA LYS A 263 -15.52 9.43 2.23
C LYS A 263 -14.63 8.75 1.20
N LEU A 264 -15.24 8.17 0.17
CA LEU A 264 -14.53 7.47 -0.92
C LEU A 264 -13.59 8.41 -1.69
N LEU A 265 -12.32 8.04 -1.78
CA LEU A 265 -11.34 8.65 -2.69
C LEU A 265 -11.24 7.89 -4.01
N GLY A 266 -11.36 6.56 -3.99
CA GLY A 266 -11.34 5.76 -5.21
C GLY A 266 -11.23 4.25 -4.96
N ARG A 267 -11.19 3.48 -6.06
CA ARG A 267 -11.12 2.02 -6.05
C ARG A 267 -10.14 1.48 -7.09
N VAL A 268 -9.35 0.47 -6.73
CA VAL A 268 -8.51 -0.29 -7.65
C VAL A 268 -9.07 -1.72 -7.71
N ASN A 269 -9.47 -2.16 -8.91
CA ASN A 269 -9.90 -3.53 -9.13
C ASN A 269 -8.70 -4.41 -9.53
N ASP A 270 -7.82 -4.68 -8.56
CA ASP A 270 -6.64 -5.51 -8.75
C ASP A 270 -6.32 -6.32 -7.48
N PRO A 271 -6.60 -7.64 -7.48
CA PRO A 271 -6.35 -8.50 -6.33
C PRO A 271 -4.89 -8.54 -5.88
N TRP A 272 -3.94 -8.33 -6.80
CA TRP A 272 -2.52 -8.33 -6.47
C TRP A 272 -2.16 -7.06 -5.70
N ILE A 273 -2.61 -5.88 -6.17
CA ILE A 273 -2.37 -4.60 -5.49
C ILE A 273 -2.95 -4.61 -4.08
N SER A 274 -4.21 -5.02 -3.92
CA SER A 274 -4.88 -5.03 -2.63
C SER A 274 -4.19 -5.99 -1.65
N ARG A 275 -3.87 -7.20 -2.09
CA ARG A 275 -3.17 -8.22 -1.29
C ARG A 275 -1.79 -7.77 -0.86
N GLU A 276 -0.96 -7.34 -1.80
CA GLU A 276 0.44 -7.00 -1.53
C GLU A 276 0.59 -5.73 -0.67
N LEU A 277 -0.34 -4.77 -0.81
CA LEU A 277 -0.37 -3.60 0.06
C LEU A 277 -0.71 -3.96 1.51
N MET A 278 -1.63 -4.91 1.73
CA MET A 278 -1.90 -5.43 3.08
C MET A 278 -0.70 -6.21 3.63
N LEU A 279 -0.09 -7.09 2.82
CA LEU A 279 1.10 -7.84 3.22
C LEU A 279 2.29 -6.95 3.60
N ALA A 280 2.43 -5.78 2.99
CA ALA A 280 3.49 -4.85 3.35
C ALA A 280 3.49 -4.46 4.84
N TYR A 281 2.32 -4.45 5.51
CA TYR A 281 2.23 -4.20 6.95
C TYR A 281 2.72 -5.35 7.83
N PHE A 282 2.82 -6.55 7.26
CA PHE A 282 3.20 -7.79 7.95
C PHE A 282 4.50 -8.39 7.43
N ALA A 283 5.26 -7.64 6.64
CA ALA A 283 6.51 -8.10 6.07
C ALA A 283 7.49 -8.59 7.15
N ASP A 284 8.31 -9.59 6.81
CA ASP A 284 9.35 -10.11 7.72
C ASP A 284 10.61 -9.24 7.72
N LYS A 285 10.81 -8.52 6.62
CA LYS A 285 11.90 -7.55 6.46
C LYS A 285 11.32 -6.16 6.26
N ASP A 286 12.02 -5.15 6.76
CA ASP A 286 11.64 -3.74 6.64
C ASP A 286 10.23 -3.46 7.18
N VAL A 287 9.92 -4.06 8.35
CA VAL A 287 8.61 -4.01 9.01
C VAL A 287 8.12 -2.57 9.18
N ILE A 288 6.94 -2.26 8.63
CA ILE A 288 6.35 -0.91 8.66
C ILE A 288 6.04 -0.47 10.10
N SER A 289 5.45 -1.36 10.91
CA SER A 289 5.19 -1.14 12.33
C SER A 289 5.33 -2.47 13.08
N PRO A 290 6.44 -2.68 13.82
CA PRO A 290 6.58 -3.84 14.69
C PRO A 290 5.45 -3.95 15.73
N LYS A 291 5.01 -2.80 16.27
CA LYS A 291 3.90 -2.74 17.23
C LYS A 291 2.57 -3.20 16.65
N LEU A 292 2.27 -2.83 15.40
CA LEU A 292 1.10 -3.37 14.71
C LEU A 292 1.22 -4.89 14.56
N LYS A 293 2.36 -5.41 14.10
CA LYS A 293 2.56 -6.85 13.87
C LYS A 293 2.44 -7.66 15.17
N GLU A 294 3.01 -7.17 16.27
CA GLU A 294 2.90 -7.76 17.62
C GLU A 294 1.44 -7.81 18.13
N ASP A 295 0.71 -6.68 18.04
CA ASP A 295 -0.66 -6.59 18.55
C ASP A 295 -1.64 -7.37 17.67
N VAL A 296 -1.46 -7.36 16.34
CA VAL A 296 -2.25 -8.19 15.42
C VAL A 296 -2.01 -9.67 15.67
N ALA A 297 -0.77 -10.11 15.87
CA ALA A 297 -0.47 -11.50 16.20
C ALA A 297 -1.20 -11.96 17.47
N SER A 298 -1.18 -11.12 18.50
CA SER A 298 -1.89 -11.38 19.77
C SER A 298 -3.41 -11.43 19.58
N GLY A 299 -3.96 -10.47 18.82
CA GLY A 299 -5.40 -10.42 18.52
C GLY A 299 -5.88 -11.63 17.73
N LEU A 300 -5.13 -12.05 16.72
CA LEU A 300 -5.41 -13.25 15.94
C LEU A 300 -5.33 -14.53 16.77
N GLU A 301 -4.37 -14.64 17.68
CA GLU A 301 -4.25 -15.81 18.56
C GLU A 301 -5.47 -15.90 19.49
N ALA A 302 -5.93 -14.76 20.01
CA ALA A 302 -7.15 -14.70 20.80
C ALA A 302 -8.39 -15.12 19.99
N LEU A 303 -8.45 -14.76 18.70
CA LEU A 303 -9.53 -15.19 17.80
C LEU A 303 -9.47 -16.70 17.51
N CYS A 304 -8.29 -17.29 17.32
CA CYS A 304 -8.13 -18.74 17.15
C CYS A 304 -8.56 -19.55 18.38
N LYS A 305 -8.53 -18.95 19.58
CA LYS A 305 -8.90 -19.62 20.84
C LYS A 305 -10.40 -19.57 21.15
N ARG A 306 -11.16 -18.70 20.48
CA ARG A 306 -12.63 -18.64 20.57
C ARG A 306 -13.24 -19.80 19.80
#